data_AF-A0AAW3FPD4-F1
#
_entry.id   AF-A0AAW3FPD4-F1
#
_cell.length_a   1.000
_cell.length_b   1.000
_cell.length_c   1.000
_cell.angle_alpha   90.00
_cell.angle_beta   90.00
_cell.angle_gamma   90.00
#
_symmetry.space_group_name_H-M   'P 1'
#
loop_
_entity.id
_entity.type
_entity.pdbx_description
1 polymer ?
#
loop_
_entity_poly.entity_id
_entity_poly.type
_entity_poly.pdbx_seq_one_letter_code
_entity_poly.pdbx_strand_id
1 'polypeptide(L)'
;MLLDYDVALEDDFQQFIKQIPAPVRALLDSADPVARHQRQAVYTLFGIPGRPATMTPLVEALAMVSTLDTPSFAPTPTINDLALSKAHAYASQYLLQQFIRTVSHTTMLPPANRHELLTAAQSLPLANLNRLRLNFNQRERIADFLKDTKDRPAKLTSLSGYLATSLAGLDPAICGLARAIGESVGIVLTILTDVQVTRQIVDFRERLLMGNYPLPLLFGFENDPGYFYDFFHQAHKPTADQFVATQQRVLMIGVAPALTMANELVDQARLDSQQLPTDLQKRVEQALTRLAAATAQPH
;
A
#
# COMPACT_ATOMS: atom_id res chain seq x y z
N MET A 1 -15.61 5.13 -1.83
CA MET A 1 -14.65 4.23 -1.15
C MET A 1 -14.98 2.81 -1.56
N LEU A 2 -13.98 1.97 -1.86
CA LEU A 2 -14.22 0.59 -2.34
C LEU A 2 -14.68 -0.36 -1.22
N LEU A 3 -14.20 -0.13 0.00
CA LEU A 3 -14.48 -0.92 1.19
C LEU A 3 -14.95 0.01 2.31
N ASP A 4 -15.84 -0.50 3.16
CA ASP A 4 -16.34 0.22 4.33
C ASP A 4 -15.41 -0.03 5.53
N TYR A 5 -15.24 0.98 6.38
CA TYR A 5 -14.46 0.87 7.62
C TYR A 5 -15.28 1.36 8.82
N ASP A 6 -14.91 0.88 10.01
CA ASP A 6 -15.49 1.32 11.28
C ASP A 6 -14.98 2.72 11.63
N VAL A 7 -15.88 3.70 11.67
CA VAL A 7 -15.55 5.12 11.90
C VAL A 7 -14.78 5.35 13.20
N ALA A 8 -15.01 4.55 14.24
CA ALA A 8 -14.28 4.72 15.49
C ALA A 8 -12.79 4.32 15.36
N LEU A 9 -12.37 3.63 14.30
CA LEU A 9 -10.93 3.46 13.99
C LEU A 9 -10.28 4.78 13.57
N GLU A 10 -11.04 5.68 12.94
CA GLU A 10 -10.56 7.02 12.64
C GLU A 10 -10.49 7.87 13.91
N ASP A 11 -11.46 7.74 14.82
CA ASP A 11 -11.40 8.41 16.13
C ASP A 11 -10.17 7.97 16.93
N ASP A 12 -9.90 6.66 16.99
CA ASP A 12 -8.70 6.08 17.61
C ASP A 12 -7.42 6.66 16.98
N PHE A 13 -7.36 6.74 15.64
CA PHE A 13 -6.24 7.32 14.91
C PHE A 13 -6.05 8.79 15.23
N GLN A 14 -7.11 9.61 15.22
CA GLN A 14 -7.04 11.03 15.54
C GLN A 14 -6.60 11.26 17.00
N GLN A 15 -7.02 10.41 17.93
CA GLN A 15 -6.53 10.44 19.30
C GLN A 15 -5.03 10.10 19.39
N PHE A 16 -4.58 9.10 18.62
CA PHE A 16 -3.16 8.78 18.52
C PHE A 16 -2.34 9.96 17.96
N ILE A 17 -2.79 10.61 16.89
CA ILE A 17 -2.14 11.80 16.32
C ILE A 17 -2.00 12.92 17.36
N LYS A 18 -3.02 13.15 18.20
CA LYS A 18 -2.95 14.16 19.27
C LYS A 18 -1.85 13.90 20.30
N GLN A 19 -1.46 12.64 20.50
CA GLN A 19 -0.38 12.24 21.42
C GLN A 19 1.02 12.38 20.82
N ILE A 20 1.13 12.57 19.50
CA ILE A 20 2.41 12.78 18.82
C ILE A 20 2.94 14.19 19.15
N PRO A 21 4.23 14.36 19.46
CA PRO A 21 4.83 15.67 19.72
C PRO A 21 4.60 16.65 18.56
N ALA A 22 4.36 17.92 18.90
CA ALA A 22 4.00 18.95 17.93
C ALA A 22 4.95 19.05 16.71
N PRO A 23 6.30 18.95 16.85
CA PRO A 23 7.21 19.02 15.70
C PRO A 23 7.03 17.86 14.71
N VAL A 24 6.72 16.66 15.20
CA VAL A 24 6.48 15.49 14.35
C VAL A 24 5.08 15.59 13.74
N ARG A 25 4.09 15.96 14.56
CA ARG A 25 2.69 16.09 14.10
C ARG A 25 2.54 17.10 12.96
N ALA A 26 3.26 18.21 12.99
CA ALA A 26 3.23 19.23 11.92
C ALA A 26 3.67 18.70 10.54
N LEU A 27 4.31 17.52 10.49
CA LEU A 27 4.75 16.88 9.26
C LEU A 27 3.78 15.79 8.75
N LEU A 28 2.73 15.47 9.52
CA LEU A 28 1.77 14.39 9.21
C LEU A 28 0.56 14.86 8.40
N ASP A 29 0.39 16.17 8.21
CA ASP A 29 -0.76 16.75 7.49
C ASP A 29 -0.83 16.33 6.00
N SER A 30 0.22 15.67 5.49
CA SER A 30 0.33 15.15 4.12
C SER A 30 -0.21 13.72 3.93
N ALA A 31 -0.68 13.05 4.99
CA ALA A 31 -1.08 11.64 4.91
C ALA A 31 -2.37 11.42 4.09
N ASP A 32 -2.28 10.63 3.01
CA ASP A 32 -3.42 10.24 2.17
C ASP A 32 -4.49 9.47 2.99
N PRO A 33 -5.70 10.05 3.18
CA PRO A 33 -6.75 9.39 3.92
C PRO A 33 -7.28 8.14 3.21
N VAL A 34 -7.17 8.02 1.88
CA VAL A 34 -7.72 6.88 1.13
C VAL A 34 -6.99 5.60 1.50
N ALA A 35 -5.65 5.60 1.45
CA ALA A 35 -4.85 4.43 1.81
C ALA A 35 -5.05 4.03 3.29
N ARG A 36 -5.23 5.01 4.19
CA ARG A 36 -5.56 4.76 5.60
C ARG A 36 -6.92 4.08 5.74
N HIS A 37 -7.96 4.62 5.12
CA HIS A 37 -9.31 4.05 5.20
C HIS A 37 -9.38 2.64 4.61
N GLN A 38 -8.58 2.35 3.58
CA GLN A 38 -8.46 0.98 3.04
C GLN A 38 -7.88 -0.01 4.06
N ARG A 39 -6.83 0.38 4.79
CA ARG A 39 -6.26 -0.46 5.87
C ARG A 39 -7.20 -0.60 7.06
N GLN A 40 -7.87 0.47 7.47
CA GLN A 40 -8.93 0.43 8.47
C GLN A 40 -10.09 -0.48 8.03
N ALA A 41 -10.47 -0.46 6.75
CA ALA A 41 -11.50 -1.35 6.23
C ALA A 41 -11.09 -2.81 6.38
N VAL A 42 -9.83 -3.17 6.04
CA VAL A 42 -9.32 -4.52 6.26
C VAL A 42 -9.28 -4.87 7.74
N TYR A 43 -8.90 -3.95 8.63
CA TYR A 43 -9.05 -4.16 10.07
C TYR A 43 -10.51 -4.46 10.44
N THR A 44 -11.48 -3.72 9.91
CA THR A 44 -12.92 -3.92 10.18
C THR A 44 -13.43 -5.28 9.73
N LEU A 45 -12.90 -5.85 8.62
CA LEU A 45 -13.28 -7.19 8.17
C LEU A 45 -12.99 -8.26 9.23
N PHE A 46 -11.89 -8.10 9.96
CA PHE A 46 -11.38 -9.07 10.92
C PHE A 46 -11.58 -8.67 12.38
N GLY A 47 -11.91 -7.41 12.64
CA GLY A 47 -12.05 -6.84 13.96
C GLY A 47 -13.25 -7.39 14.73
N ILE A 48 -13.15 -7.28 16.05
CA ILE A 48 -14.21 -7.60 17.00
C ILE A 48 -14.63 -6.35 17.79
N PRO A 49 -15.86 -6.34 18.36
CA PRO A 49 -16.27 -5.32 19.32
C PRO A 49 -15.34 -5.27 20.54
N GLY A 50 -15.23 -4.10 21.19
CA GLY A 50 -14.40 -3.94 22.39
C GLY A 50 -12.89 -3.88 22.12
N ARG A 51 -12.50 -3.52 20.90
CA ARG A 51 -11.09 -3.36 20.49
C ARG A 51 -10.34 -2.34 21.37
N PRO A 52 -9.05 -2.56 21.64
CA PRO A 52 -8.24 -1.59 22.38
C PRO A 52 -7.81 -0.42 21.49
N ALA A 53 -8.41 0.75 21.73
CA ALA A 53 -8.14 2.00 21.02
C ALA A 53 -6.66 2.41 20.97
N THR A 54 -5.85 1.96 21.94
CA THR A 54 -4.41 2.24 21.96
C THR A 54 -3.61 1.41 20.96
N MET A 55 -4.14 0.26 20.52
CA MET A 55 -3.44 -0.66 19.61
C MET A 55 -3.93 -0.56 18.17
N THR A 56 -5.20 -0.19 17.95
CA THR A 56 -5.80 -0.06 16.61
C THR A 56 -5.01 0.86 15.66
N PRO A 57 -4.32 1.94 16.12
CA PRO A 57 -3.56 2.81 15.23
C PRO A 57 -2.15 2.30 14.93
N LEU A 58 -1.71 1.14 15.45
CA LEU A 58 -0.33 0.67 15.29
C LEU A 58 0.09 0.51 13.83
N VAL A 59 -0.80 -0.05 13.00
CA VAL A 59 -0.50 -0.21 11.57
C VAL A 59 -0.47 1.15 10.86
N GLU A 60 -1.31 2.10 11.26
CA GLU A 60 -1.27 3.46 10.71
C GLU A 60 -0.02 4.23 11.15
N ALA A 61 0.45 4.02 12.38
CA ALA A 61 1.74 4.55 12.82
C ALA A 61 2.88 4.06 11.92
N LEU A 62 2.85 2.78 11.56
CA LEU A 62 3.84 2.18 10.67
C LEU A 62 3.65 2.63 9.21
N ALA A 63 2.42 2.83 8.75
CA ALA A 63 2.14 3.39 7.43
C ALA A 63 2.69 4.83 7.31
N MET A 64 2.57 5.63 8.36
CA MET A 64 3.11 6.99 8.39
C MET A 64 4.65 7.04 8.32
N VAL A 65 5.34 6.01 8.83
CA VAL A 65 6.80 5.86 8.63
C VAL A 65 7.11 5.81 7.12
N SER A 66 6.33 5.06 6.35
CA SER A 66 6.49 4.95 4.90
C SER A 66 6.04 6.18 4.11
N THR A 67 5.05 6.94 4.59
CA THR A 67 4.60 8.18 3.92
C THR A 67 5.51 9.38 4.20
N LEU A 68 6.20 9.39 5.34
CA LEU A 68 7.19 10.43 5.63
C LEU A 68 8.48 10.17 4.84
N ASP A 69 8.93 8.92 4.81
CA ASP A 69 10.16 8.53 4.10
C ASP A 69 9.84 7.76 2.81
N THR A 70 9.16 8.46 1.88
CA THR A 70 8.74 7.88 0.61
C THR A 70 9.94 7.55 -0.28
N PRO A 71 10.01 6.34 -0.86
CA PRO A 71 11.09 5.95 -1.78
C PRO A 71 10.89 6.56 -3.18
N SER A 72 10.81 7.88 -3.26
CA SER A 72 10.59 8.66 -4.49
C SER A 72 11.44 9.92 -4.50
N PHE A 73 11.62 10.49 -5.69
CA PHE A 73 12.35 11.73 -5.88
C PHE A 73 11.42 12.79 -6.48
N ALA A 74 11.47 14.02 -5.96
CA ALA A 74 10.88 15.15 -6.66
C ALA A 74 11.72 15.43 -7.92
N PRO A 75 11.15 15.48 -9.13
CA PRO A 75 11.93 15.68 -10.36
C PRO A 75 12.70 17.00 -10.40
N THR A 76 12.23 18.02 -9.69
CA THR A 76 12.86 19.35 -9.59
C THR A 76 12.74 19.88 -8.16
N PRO A 77 13.55 19.36 -7.21
CA PRO A 77 13.42 19.72 -5.80
C PRO A 77 13.95 21.13 -5.56
N THR A 78 13.22 21.90 -4.75
CA THR A 78 13.71 23.15 -4.16
C THR A 78 14.56 22.86 -2.91
N ILE A 79 15.30 23.87 -2.42
CA ILE A 79 16.03 23.75 -1.14
C ILE A 79 15.07 23.43 0.03
N ASN A 80 13.86 24.01 0.00
CA ASN A 80 12.83 23.73 0.99
C ASN A 80 12.40 22.26 0.94
N ASP A 81 12.22 21.68 -0.25
CA ASP A 81 11.84 20.27 -0.40
C ASP A 81 12.92 19.34 0.17
N LEU A 82 14.20 19.67 -0.03
CA LEU A 82 15.32 18.93 0.55
C LEU A 82 15.34 19.03 2.09
N ALA A 83 15.10 20.22 2.65
CA ALA A 83 15.03 20.43 4.08
C ALA A 83 13.83 19.67 4.70
N LEU A 84 12.67 19.70 4.05
CA LEU A 84 11.47 18.97 4.45
C LEU A 84 11.68 17.45 4.38
N SER A 85 12.30 16.94 3.30
CA SER A 85 12.66 15.52 3.19
C SER A 85 13.54 15.07 4.35
N LYS A 86 14.52 15.88 4.76
CA LYS A 86 15.36 15.60 5.94
C LYS A 86 14.55 15.63 7.25
N ALA A 87 13.61 16.57 7.39
CA ALA A 87 12.72 16.62 8.55
C ALA A 87 11.80 15.40 8.63
N HIS A 88 11.24 14.97 7.50
CA HIS A 88 10.44 13.76 7.39
C HIS A 88 11.22 12.51 7.76
N ALA A 89 12.50 12.39 7.37
CA ALA A 89 13.34 11.26 7.75
C ALA A 89 13.48 11.14 9.29
N TYR A 90 13.71 12.25 9.99
CA TYR A 90 13.75 12.24 11.46
C TYR A 90 12.39 11.94 12.11
N ALA A 91 11.30 12.48 11.55
CA ALA A 91 9.94 12.19 12.01
C ALA A 91 9.58 10.70 11.82
N SER A 92 9.98 10.12 10.69
CA SER A 92 9.81 8.70 10.37
C SER A 92 10.55 7.82 11.37
N GLN A 93 11.81 8.15 11.70
CA GLN A 93 12.59 7.45 12.74
C GLN A 93 11.91 7.52 14.11
N TYR A 94 11.38 8.69 14.49
CA TYR A 94 10.64 8.84 15.74
C TYR A 94 9.41 7.94 15.79
N LEU A 95 8.58 7.92 14.74
CA LEU A 95 7.39 7.08 14.67
C LEU A 95 7.72 5.58 14.70
N LEU A 96 8.79 5.17 14.01
CA LEU A 96 9.26 3.79 14.03
C LEU A 96 9.70 3.37 15.45
N GLN A 97 10.44 4.23 16.15
CA GLN A 97 10.82 3.96 17.56
C GLN A 97 9.60 3.92 18.49
N GLN A 98 8.62 4.80 18.28
CA GLN A 98 7.35 4.79 19.01
C GLN A 98 6.59 3.48 18.80
N PHE A 99 6.50 3.01 17.55
CA PHE A 99 5.91 1.72 17.20
C PHE A 99 6.63 0.56 17.91
N ILE A 100 7.96 0.48 17.78
CA ILE A 100 8.79 -0.58 18.39
C ILE A 100 8.59 -0.60 19.91
N ARG A 101 8.60 0.57 20.56
CA ARG A 101 8.38 0.68 22.01
C ARG A 101 6.99 0.19 22.40
N THR A 102 5.96 0.61 21.67
CA THR A 102 4.57 0.21 21.96
C THR A 102 4.39 -1.29 21.81
N VAL A 103 4.87 -1.88 20.71
CA VAL A 103 4.78 -3.32 20.47
C VAL A 103 5.63 -4.11 21.46
N SER A 104 6.82 -3.65 21.83
CA SER A 104 7.70 -4.39 22.75
C SER A 104 7.18 -4.47 24.18
N HIS A 105 6.44 -3.45 24.64
CA HIS A 105 5.96 -3.36 26.03
C HIS A 105 4.48 -3.72 26.23
N THR A 106 3.70 -3.92 25.16
CA THR A 106 2.28 -4.28 25.30
C THR A 106 2.10 -5.71 25.84
N THR A 107 1.16 -5.85 26.78
CA THR A 107 0.67 -7.15 27.28
C THR A 107 -0.56 -7.64 26.51
N MET A 108 -1.09 -6.84 25.58
CA MET A 108 -2.33 -7.15 24.84
C MET A 108 -2.12 -8.11 23.67
N LEU A 109 -0.86 -8.42 23.33
CA LEU A 109 -0.49 -9.31 22.24
C LEU A 109 0.39 -10.45 22.75
N PRO A 110 0.18 -11.69 22.28
CA PRO A 110 1.08 -12.79 22.58
C PRO A 110 2.52 -12.52 22.05
N PRO A 111 3.55 -13.15 22.64
CA PRO A 111 4.94 -12.94 22.23
C PRO A 111 5.21 -13.18 20.74
N ALA A 112 4.58 -14.22 20.15
CA ALA A 112 4.73 -14.53 18.74
C ALA A 112 4.18 -13.40 17.84
N ASN A 113 3.02 -12.84 18.18
CA ASN A 113 2.41 -11.75 17.42
C ASN A 113 3.20 -10.44 17.53
N ARG A 114 3.78 -10.17 18.70
CA ARG A 114 4.72 -9.05 18.85
C ARG A 114 5.96 -9.23 17.98
N HIS A 115 6.53 -10.43 17.96
CA HIS A 115 7.69 -10.73 17.11
C HIS A 115 7.39 -10.49 15.63
N GLU A 116 6.25 -10.95 15.14
CA GLU A 116 5.82 -10.75 13.75
C GLU A 116 5.71 -9.25 13.39
N LEU A 117 5.06 -8.46 14.24
CA LEU A 117 4.91 -7.01 14.04
C LEU A 117 6.26 -6.28 14.04
N LEU A 118 7.18 -6.65 14.94
CA LEU A 118 8.52 -6.07 15.00
C LEU A 118 9.36 -6.44 13.78
N THR A 119 9.28 -7.69 13.32
CA THR A 119 9.95 -8.14 12.09
C THR A 119 9.44 -7.38 10.87
N ALA A 120 8.12 -7.18 10.75
CA ALA A 120 7.55 -6.41 9.65
C ALA A 120 7.99 -4.93 9.68
N ALA A 121 8.08 -4.32 10.86
CA ALA A 121 8.59 -2.95 11.00
C ALA A 121 10.08 -2.84 10.61
N GLN A 122 10.89 -3.86 10.91
CA GLN A 122 12.29 -3.92 10.49
C GLN A 122 12.45 -4.10 8.98
N SER A 123 11.52 -4.77 8.31
CA SER A 123 11.62 -5.02 6.87
C SER A 123 11.26 -3.82 5.99
N LEU A 124 10.46 -2.87 6.48
CA LEU A 124 9.95 -1.76 5.66
C LEU A 124 11.05 -0.84 5.10
N PRO A 125 12.08 -0.42 5.87
CA PRO A 125 13.18 0.36 5.31
C PRO A 125 13.93 -0.38 4.19
N LEU A 126 14.10 -1.71 4.31
CA LEU A 126 14.71 -2.53 3.25
C LEU A 126 13.84 -2.59 2.00
N ALA A 127 12.52 -2.66 2.17
CA ALA A 127 11.58 -2.62 1.07
C ALA A 127 11.61 -1.26 0.35
N ASN A 128 11.68 -0.15 1.10
CA ASN A 128 11.86 1.19 0.53
C ASN A 128 13.19 1.34 -0.23
N LEU A 129 14.29 0.80 0.31
CA LEU A 129 15.58 0.77 -0.39
C LEU A 129 15.48 -0.01 -1.71
N ASN A 130 14.80 -1.16 -1.72
CA ASN A 130 14.60 -1.93 -2.94
C ASN A 130 13.74 -1.16 -3.96
N ARG A 131 12.70 -0.43 -3.52
CA ARG A 131 11.92 0.43 -4.42
C ARG A 131 12.79 1.50 -5.08
N LEU A 132 13.66 2.17 -4.32
CA LEU A 132 14.58 3.17 -4.87
C LEU A 132 15.51 2.59 -5.95
N ARG A 133 15.92 1.32 -5.82
CA ARG A 133 16.74 0.63 -6.85
C ARG A 133 15.96 0.30 -8.11
N LEU A 134 14.64 0.14 -8.00
CA LEU A 134 13.75 -0.08 -9.14
C LEU A 134 13.39 1.23 -9.84
N ASN A 135 13.45 2.38 -9.14
CA ASN A 135 13.17 3.67 -9.77
C ASN A 135 14.08 3.88 -10.99
N PHE A 136 13.47 4.27 -12.11
CA PHE A 136 14.11 4.46 -13.43
C PHE A 136 14.68 3.18 -14.07
N ASN A 137 14.55 2.01 -13.45
CA ASN A 137 15.01 0.76 -14.00
C ASN A 137 14.03 0.25 -15.06
N GLN A 138 14.29 0.51 -16.33
CA GLN A 138 13.46 0.03 -17.45
C GLN A 138 13.51 -1.50 -17.64
N ARG A 139 14.31 -2.21 -16.84
CA ARG A 139 14.31 -3.68 -16.75
C ARG A 139 13.45 -4.20 -15.59
N GLU A 140 12.77 -3.33 -14.84
CA GLU A 140 11.76 -3.71 -13.86
C GLU A 140 10.71 -4.59 -14.53
N ARG A 141 10.45 -5.75 -13.94
CA ARG A 141 9.48 -6.73 -14.44
C ARG A 141 8.23 -6.74 -13.57
N ILE A 142 7.17 -7.36 -14.07
CA ILE A 142 5.94 -7.60 -13.30
C ILE A 142 6.25 -8.33 -11.98
N ALA A 143 7.18 -9.28 -11.97
CA ALA A 143 7.60 -9.99 -10.77
C ALA A 143 8.26 -9.07 -9.72
N ASP A 144 9.02 -8.06 -10.17
CA ASP A 144 9.62 -7.06 -9.28
C ASP A 144 8.54 -6.17 -8.68
N PHE A 145 7.57 -5.73 -9.49
CA PHE A 145 6.39 -5.00 -9.03
C PHE A 145 5.60 -5.77 -7.96
N LEU A 146 5.32 -7.05 -8.20
CA LEU A 146 4.57 -7.87 -7.25
C LEU A 146 5.32 -8.01 -5.92
N LYS A 147 6.65 -8.21 -5.97
CA LYS A 147 7.49 -8.28 -4.79
C LYS A 147 7.52 -6.96 -4.02
N ASP A 148 7.74 -5.86 -4.73
CA ASP A 148 7.74 -4.52 -4.15
C ASP A 148 6.39 -4.16 -3.50
N THR A 149 5.29 -4.48 -4.18
CA THR A 149 3.92 -4.27 -3.68
C THR A 149 3.66 -5.12 -2.42
N LYS A 150 4.08 -6.38 -2.44
CA LYS A 150 3.99 -7.30 -1.30
C LYS A 150 4.76 -6.81 -0.08
N ASP A 151 5.96 -6.26 -0.29
CA ASP A 151 6.85 -5.84 0.78
C ASP A 151 6.56 -4.43 1.31
N ARG A 152 5.77 -3.61 0.60
CA ARG A 152 5.40 -2.24 1.00
C ARG A 152 3.89 -2.05 1.25
N PRO A 153 3.03 -1.64 0.30
CA PRO A 153 1.64 -1.30 0.59
C PRO A 153 0.80 -2.51 1.02
N ALA A 154 1.00 -3.68 0.40
CA ALA A 154 0.24 -4.87 0.74
C ALA A 154 0.66 -5.44 2.10
N LYS A 155 1.93 -5.25 2.51
CA LYS A 155 2.40 -5.62 3.85
C LYS A 155 1.58 -4.94 4.94
N LEU A 156 1.39 -3.62 4.82
CA LEU A 156 0.62 -2.82 5.78
C LEU A 156 -0.86 -3.26 5.82
N THR A 157 -1.43 -3.57 4.66
CA THR A 157 -2.81 -4.08 4.57
C THR A 157 -2.94 -5.46 5.24
N SER A 158 -1.99 -6.36 4.98
CA SER A 158 -1.83 -7.65 5.64
C SER A 158 -1.72 -7.52 7.17
N LEU A 159 -0.90 -6.58 7.65
CA LEU A 159 -0.74 -6.32 9.08
C LEU A 159 -2.02 -5.82 9.75
N SER A 160 -2.90 -5.12 9.02
CA SER A 160 -4.18 -4.63 9.55
C SER A 160 -5.10 -5.80 9.92
N GLY A 161 -5.26 -6.76 9.00
CA GLY A 161 -6.03 -7.99 9.27
C GLY A 161 -5.38 -8.84 10.36
N TYR A 162 -4.06 -9.02 10.30
CA TYR A 162 -3.30 -9.78 11.30
C TYR A 162 -3.44 -9.19 12.71
N LEU A 163 -3.31 -7.86 12.85
CA LEU A 163 -3.43 -7.19 14.14
C LEU A 163 -4.85 -7.35 14.71
N ALA A 164 -5.87 -7.17 13.87
CA ALA A 164 -7.26 -7.31 14.26
C ALA A 164 -7.56 -8.71 14.84
N THR A 165 -7.17 -9.78 14.14
CA THR A 165 -7.37 -11.15 14.64
C THR A 165 -6.49 -11.48 15.84
N SER A 166 -5.28 -10.92 15.92
CA SER A 166 -4.36 -11.13 17.03
C SER A 166 -4.90 -10.52 18.33
N LEU A 167 -5.43 -9.29 18.27
CA LEU A 167 -6.05 -8.62 19.41
C LEU A 167 -7.36 -9.29 19.83
N ALA A 168 -8.04 -9.93 18.89
CA ALA A 168 -9.22 -10.74 19.17
C ALA A 168 -8.90 -12.11 19.80
N GLY A 169 -7.63 -12.46 19.96
CA GLY A 169 -7.21 -13.74 20.53
C GLY A 169 -7.60 -14.95 19.68
N LEU A 170 -7.75 -14.76 18.36
CA LEU A 170 -8.08 -15.85 17.45
C LEU A 170 -6.89 -16.80 17.26
N ASP A 171 -7.21 -18.03 16.82
CA ASP A 171 -6.22 -19.05 16.55
C ASP A 171 -5.14 -18.57 15.54
N PRO A 172 -3.86 -18.97 15.70
CA PRO A 172 -2.79 -18.59 14.79
C PRO A 172 -3.08 -18.89 13.31
N ALA A 173 -3.81 -19.96 12.99
CA ALA A 173 -4.21 -20.27 11.62
C ALA A 173 -5.15 -19.18 11.05
N ILE A 174 -6.10 -18.70 11.84
CA ILE A 174 -7.00 -17.62 11.44
C ILE A 174 -6.25 -16.30 11.29
N CYS A 175 -5.29 -16.02 12.19
CA CYS A 175 -4.40 -14.87 12.03
C CYS A 175 -3.57 -14.96 10.73
N GLY A 176 -3.09 -16.16 10.39
CA GLY A 176 -2.40 -16.44 9.15
C GLY A 176 -3.26 -16.20 7.90
N LEU A 177 -4.53 -16.63 7.92
CA LEU A 177 -5.48 -16.39 6.84
C LEU A 177 -5.80 -14.90 6.69
N ALA A 178 -6.07 -14.19 7.80
CA ALA A 178 -6.32 -12.75 7.77
C ALA A 178 -5.14 -11.96 7.19
N ARG A 179 -3.91 -12.39 7.51
CA ARG A 179 -2.67 -11.85 6.93
C ARG A 179 -2.61 -12.09 5.42
N ALA A 180 -2.86 -13.32 4.97
CA ALA A 180 -2.82 -13.68 3.54
C ALA A 180 -3.87 -12.94 2.71
N ILE A 181 -5.12 -12.92 3.19
CA ILE A 181 -6.23 -12.21 2.55
C ILE A 181 -5.95 -10.70 2.52
N GLY A 182 -5.46 -10.13 3.63
CA GLY A 182 -5.06 -8.72 3.67
C GLY A 182 -3.92 -8.38 2.69
N GLU A 183 -2.97 -9.28 2.47
CA GLU A 183 -1.92 -9.12 1.45
C GLU A 183 -2.54 -9.08 0.04
N SER A 184 -3.38 -10.06 -0.31
CA SER A 184 -4.07 -10.09 -1.61
C SER A 184 -4.92 -8.84 -1.85
N VAL A 185 -5.71 -8.42 -0.86
CA VAL A 185 -6.49 -7.17 -0.94
C VAL A 185 -5.59 -5.96 -1.16
N GLY A 186 -4.46 -5.86 -0.45
CA GLY A 186 -3.52 -4.77 -0.61
C GLY A 186 -2.87 -4.71 -1.99
N ILE A 187 -2.55 -5.87 -2.59
CA ILE A 187 -2.04 -5.94 -3.96
C ILE A 187 -3.13 -5.48 -4.96
N VAL A 188 -4.35 -6.00 -4.83
CA VAL A 188 -5.49 -5.61 -5.69
C VAL A 188 -5.74 -4.11 -5.64
N LEU A 189 -5.78 -3.50 -4.45
CA LEU A 189 -5.97 -2.06 -4.30
C LEU A 189 -4.83 -1.24 -4.93
N THR A 190 -3.60 -1.74 -4.87
CA THR A 190 -2.45 -1.12 -5.52
C THR A 190 -2.60 -1.17 -7.05
N ILE A 191 -2.98 -2.33 -7.61
CA ILE A 191 -3.22 -2.47 -9.05
C ILE A 191 -4.34 -1.53 -9.51
N LEU A 192 -5.45 -1.47 -8.79
CA LEU A 192 -6.55 -0.56 -9.10
C LEU A 192 -6.10 0.91 -9.06
N THR A 193 -5.26 1.28 -8.10
CA THR A 193 -4.66 2.62 -8.02
C THR A 193 -3.77 2.92 -9.22
N ASP A 194 -2.90 1.99 -9.60
CA ASP A 194 -2.02 2.13 -10.77
C ASP A 194 -2.81 2.25 -12.08
N VAL A 195 -3.93 1.54 -12.22
CA VAL A 195 -4.84 1.70 -13.36
C VAL A 195 -5.44 3.11 -13.37
N GLN A 196 -5.92 3.63 -12.23
CA GLN A 196 -6.47 4.99 -12.16
C GLN A 196 -5.42 6.06 -12.47
N VAL A 197 -4.22 5.92 -11.91
CA VAL A 197 -3.07 6.79 -12.19
C VAL A 197 -2.72 6.76 -13.68
N THR A 198 -2.77 5.59 -14.31
CA THR A 198 -2.51 5.45 -15.75
C THR A 198 -3.58 6.17 -16.61
N ARG A 199 -4.82 6.26 -16.15
CA ARG A 199 -5.91 6.98 -16.84
C ARG A 199 -5.80 8.50 -16.77
N GLN A 200 -5.12 9.04 -15.76
CA GLN A 200 -4.94 10.48 -15.58
C GLN A 200 -3.57 10.92 -16.11
N ILE A 201 -3.55 11.76 -17.16
CA ILE A 201 -2.29 12.15 -17.82
C ILE A 201 -1.30 12.83 -16.87
N VAL A 202 -1.81 13.64 -15.94
CA VAL A 202 -0.97 14.35 -14.95
C VAL A 202 -0.26 13.34 -14.05
N ASP A 203 -1.01 12.43 -13.44
CA ASP A 203 -0.50 11.43 -12.49
C ASP A 203 0.41 10.41 -13.20
N PHE A 204 0.02 9.96 -14.40
CA PHE A 204 0.84 9.08 -15.22
C PHE A 204 2.21 9.73 -15.52
N ARG A 205 2.19 10.97 -16.02
CA ARG A 205 3.42 11.71 -16.31
C ARG A 205 4.29 11.87 -15.06
N GLU A 206 3.69 12.22 -13.93
CA GLU A 206 4.41 12.37 -12.66
C GLU A 206 5.12 11.06 -12.26
N ARG A 207 4.40 9.92 -12.30
CA ARG A 207 4.98 8.59 -12.04
C ARG A 207 6.18 8.29 -12.91
N LEU A 208 6.10 8.54 -14.22
CA LEU A 208 7.21 8.31 -15.14
C LEU A 208 8.41 9.21 -14.81
N LEU A 209 8.18 10.47 -14.46
CA LEU A 209 9.24 11.41 -14.08
C LEU A 209 9.89 11.08 -12.74
N MET A 210 9.18 10.38 -11.85
CA MET A 210 9.73 9.82 -10.61
C MET A 210 10.42 8.47 -10.82
N GLY A 211 10.40 7.92 -12.04
CA GLY A 211 10.89 6.59 -12.35
C GLY A 211 10.05 5.47 -11.71
N ASN A 212 8.82 5.78 -11.30
CA ASN A 212 7.95 4.89 -10.55
C ASN A 212 6.89 4.30 -11.49
N TYR A 213 7.24 3.23 -12.20
CA TYR A 213 6.41 2.68 -13.27
C TYR A 213 5.16 1.94 -12.73
N PRO A 214 3.93 2.36 -13.09
CA PRO A 214 2.72 1.66 -12.67
C PRO A 214 2.56 0.33 -13.42
N LEU A 215 1.88 -0.66 -12.83
CA LEU A 215 1.75 -2.01 -13.42
C LEU A 215 1.28 -2.02 -14.89
N PRO A 216 0.28 -1.22 -15.33
CA PRO A 216 -0.08 -1.17 -16.75
C PRO A 216 1.09 -0.83 -17.67
N LEU A 217 2.02 0.05 -17.26
CA LEU A 217 3.20 0.39 -18.05
C LEU A 217 4.17 -0.80 -18.14
N LEU A 218 4.32 -1.59 -17.07
CA LEU A 218 5.18 -2.78 -17.10
C LEU A 218 4.67 -3.83 -18.08
N PHE A 219 3.34 -4.02 -18.17
CA PHE A 219 2.75 -4.81 -19.26
C PHE A 219 3.03 -4.18 -20.63
N GLY A 220 3.04 -2.86 -20.72
CA GLY A 220 3.50 -2.15 -21.92
C GLY A 220 4.94 -2.50 -22.32
N PHE A 221 5.87 -2.56 -21.36
CA PHE A 221 7.26 -2.96 -21.62
C PHE A 221 7.37 -4.38 -22.18
N GLU A 222 6.55 -5.30 -21.68
CA GLU A 222 6.54 -6.69 -22.17
C GLU A 222 5.89 -6.81 -23.56
N ASN A 223 4.78 -6.10 -23.78
CA ASN A 223 4.00 -6.19 -25.01
C ASN A 223 4.57 -5.38 -26.17
N ASP A 224 5.36 -4.34 -25.89
CA ASP A 224 5.91 -3.43 -26.90
C ASP A 224 7.26 -2.80 -26.50
N PRO A 225 8.30 -3.62 -26.31
CA PRO A 225 9.58 -3.16 -25.79
C PRO A 225 10.26 -2.12 -26.69
N GLY A 226 10.07 -2.21 -28.01
CA GLY A 226 10.67 -1.28 -28.97
C GLY A 226 10.15 0.15 -28.81
N TYR A 227 8.82 0.33 -28.74
CA TYR A 227 8.23 1.65 -28.55
C TYR A 227 8.70 2.31 -27.25
N PHE A 228 8.69 1.57 -26.13
CA PHE A 228 9.10 2.14 -24.85
C PHE A 228 10.60 2.38 -24.77
N TYR A 229 11.42 1.52 -25.39
CA TYR A 229 12.86 1.79 -25.53
C TYR A 229 13.09 3.14 -26.22
N ASP A 230 12.45 3.36 -27.38
CA ASP A 230 12.58 4.60 -28.14
C ASP A 230 12.05 5.80 -27.35
N PHE A 231 10.92 5.66 -26.64
CA PHE A 231 10.36 6.74 -25.82
C PHE A 231 11.32 7.22 -24.73
N PHE A 232 12.00 6.30 -24.03
CA PHE A 232 12.90 6.65 -22.93
C PHE A 232 14.33 7.01 -23.35
N HIS A 233 14.79 6.58 -24.53
CA HIS A 233 16.17 6.79 -25.01
C HIS A 233 16.32 7.93 -26.02
N GLN A 234 15.37 8.86 -26.02
CA GLN A 234 15.45 10.06 -26.86
C GLN A 234 16.58 10.98 -26.40
N ALA A 235 17.21 11.69 -27.34
CA ALA A 235 18.26 12.67 -27.04
C ALA A 235 17.76 13.87 -26.21
N HIS A 236 16.44 14.07 -26.15
CA HIS A 236 15.78 15.15 -25.44
C HIS A 236 14.65 14.60 -24.58
N LYS A 237 14.24 15.36 -23.56
CA LYS A 237 13.09 15.00 -22.73
C LYS A 237 11.83 14.85 -23.61
N PRO A 238 11.00 13.80 -23.42
CA PRO A 238 9.77 13.65 -24.18
C PRO A 238 8.85 14.87 -24.06
N THR A 239 8.22 15.24 -25.17
CA THR A 239 7.25 16.34 -25.23
C THR A 239 5.93 15.96 -24.55
N ALA A 240 5.07 16.96 -24.26
CA ALA A 240 3.75 16.71 -23.69
C ALA A 240 2.92 15.76 -24.58
N ASP A 241 2.94 15.95 -25.90
CA ASP A 241 2.22 15.09 -26.85
C ASP A 241 2.76 13.66 -26.86
N GLN A 242 4.08 13.49 -26.71
CA GLN A 242 4.67 12.16 -26.59
C GLN A 242 4.23 11.46 -25.30
N PHE A 243 4.11 12.17 -24.16
CA PHE A 243 3.53 11.59 -22.95
C PHE A 243 2.09 11.13 -23.15
N VAL A 244 1.26 11.92 -23.86
CA VAL A 244 -0.13 11.55 -24.18
C VAL A 244 -0.18 10.31 -25.07
N ALA A 245 0.62 10.26 -26.13
CA ALA A 245 0.70 9.11 -27.03
C ALA A 245 1.15 7.84 -26.28
N THR A 246 2.16 7.97 -25.41
CA THR A 246 2.64 6.86 -24.58
C THR A 246 1.56 6.39 -23.63
N GLN A 247 0.84 7.30 -22.96
CA GLN A 247 -0.28 6.95 -22.08
C GLN A 247 -1.36 6.17 -22.84
N GLN A 248 -1.78 6.65 -24.02
CA GLN A 248 -2.78 5.96 -24.85
C GLN A 248 -2.33 4.56 -25.22
N ARG A 249 -1.05 4.37 -25.53
CA ARG A 249 -0.50 3.05 -25.84
C ARG A 249 -0.55 2.13 -24.62
N VAL A 250 -0.17 2.61 -23.44
CA VAL A 250 -0.28 1.85 -22.18
C VAL A 250 -1.73 1.49 -21.86
N LEU A 251 -2.67 2.43 -22.02
CA LEU A 251 -4.10 2.18 -21.80
C LEU A 251 -4.61 1.03 -22.68
N MET A 252 -4.19 1.00 -23.94
CA MET A 252 -4.60 -0.01 -24.91
C MET A 252 -4.06 -1.42 -24.60
N ILE A 253 -2.81 -1.54 -24.13
CA ILE A 253 -2.13 -2.85 -24.04
C ILE A 253 -1.80 -3.30 -22.61
N GLY A 254 -1.96 -2.43 -21.62
CA GLY A 254 -1.50 -2.66 -20.24
C GLY A 254 -2.61 -2.74 -19.20
N VAL A 255 -3.75 -2.07 -19.40
CA VAL A 255 -4.83 -2.01 -18.39
C VAL A 255 -5.54 -3.35 -18.25
N ALA A 256 -5.95 -3.96 -19.37
CA ALA A 256 -6.67 -5.24 -19.35
C ALA A 256 -5.88 -6.34 -18.61
N PRO A 257 -4.60 -6.62 -18.93
CA PRO A 257 -3.86 -7.66 -18.21
C PRO A 257 -3.61 -7.31 -16.72
N ALA A 258 -3.47 -6.03 -16.37
CA ALA A 258 -3.39 -5.62 -14.97
C ALA A 258 -4.69 -5.93 -14.20
N LEU A 259 -5.86 -5.63 -14.78
CA LEU A 259 -7.15 -5.95 -14.17
C LEU A 259 -7.41 -7.46 -14.08
N THR A 260 -6.97 -8.24 -15.07
CA THR A 260 -7.01 -9.71 -14.99
C THR A 260 -6.22 -10.23 -13.81
N MET A 261 -4.98 -9.77 -13.62
CA MET A 261 -4.15 -10.15 -12.46
C MET A 261 -4.80 -9.77 -11.13
N ALA A 262 -5.41 -8.59 -11.05
CA ALA A 262 -6.16 -8.19 -9.86
C ALA A 262 -7.35 -9.12 -9.59
N ASN A 263 -8.08 -9.55 -10.63
CA ASN A 263 -9.20 -10.48 -10.47
C ASN A 263 -8.75 -11.86 -10.00
N GLU A 264 -7.64 -12.39 -10.52
CA GLU A 264 -7.06 -13.67 -10.08
C GLU A 264 -6.69 -13.64 -8.59
N LEU A 265 -6.17 -12.51 -8.10
CA LEU A 265 -5.87 -12.32 -6.67
C LEU A 265 -7.14 -12.25 -5.81
N VAL A 266 -8.23 -11.67 -6.32
CA VAL A 266 -9.54 -11.70 -5.64
C VAL A 266 -10.06 -13.13 -5.54
N ASP A 267 -9.95 -13.91 -6.61
CA ASP A 267 -10.37 -15.31 -6.61
C ASP A 267 -9.53 -16.17 -5.66
N GLN A 268 -8.20 -15.93 -5.59
CA GLN A 268 -7.36 -16.58 -4.59
C GLN A 268 -7.76 -16.23 -3.15
N ALA A 269 -8.01 -14.94 -2.87
CA ALA A 269 -8.48 -14.52 -1.55
C ALA A 269 -9.85 -15.13 -1.18
N ARG A 270 -10.70 -15.42 -2.18
CA ARG A 270 -11.98 -16.10 -2.01
C ARG A 270 -11.82 -17.59 -1.70
N LEU A 271 -10.72 -18.22 -2.14
CA LEU A 271 -10.42 -19.59 -1.73
C LEU A 271 -9.91 -19.62 -0.28
N ASP A 272 -9.07 -18.66 0.10
CA ASP A 272 -8.54 -18.56 1.46
C ASP A 272 -9.65 -18.22 2.49
N SER A 273 -10.63 -17.38 2.11
CA SER A 273 -11.75 -16.98 2.97
C SER A 273 -12.63 -18.16 3.38
N GLN A 274 -12.70 -19.24 2.60
CA GLN A 274 -13.51 -20.43 2.89
C GLN A 274 -13.04 -21.18 4.15
N GLN A 275 -11.81 -20.93 4.60
CA GLN A 275 -11.24 -21.51 5.81
C GLN A 275 -11.50 -20.63 7.05
N LEU A 276 -12.13 -19.46 6.89
CA LEU A 276 -12.49 -18.59 8.00
C LEU A 276 -13.79 -19.07 8.69
N PRO A 277 -13.97 -18.74 9.98
CA PRO A 277 -15.26 -18.87 10.64
C PRO A 277 -16.37 -18.13 9.88
N THR A 278 -17.58 -18.68 9.89
CA THR A 278 -18.72 -18.23 9.08
C THR A 278 -18.95 -16.71 9.07
N ASP A 279 -18.85 -16.05 10.24
CA ASP A 279 -19.10 -14.61 10.34
C ASP A 279 -17.96 -13.75 9.76
N LEU A 280 -16.72 -14.25 9.82
CA LEU A 280 -15.57 -13.61 9.18
C LEU A 280 -15.62 -13.84 7.67
N GLN A 281 -15.89 -15.08 7.24
CA GLN A 281 -16.05 -15.43 5.85
C GLN A 281 -17.08 -14.53 5.16
N LYS A 282 -18.29 -14.38 5.73
CA LYS A 282 -19.34 -13.52 5.15
C LYS A 282 -18.89 -12.07 4.94
N ARG A 283 -18.20 -11.48 5.93
CA ARG A 283 -17.69 -10.10 5.83
C ARG A 283 -16.62 -9.99 4.73
N VAL A 284 -15.69 -10.94 4.69
CA VAL A 284 -14.64 -10.98 3.66
C VAL A 284 -15.23 -11.18 2.26
N GLU A 285 -16.18 -12.11 2.09
CA GLU A 285 -16.84 -12.35 0.79
C GLU A 285 -17.54 -11.11 0.24
N GLN A 286 -18.23 -10.36 1.11
CA GLN A 286 -18.87 -9.11 0.71
C GLN A 286 -17.84 -8.08 0.21
N ALA A 287 -16.70 -7.96 0.88
CA ALA A 287 -15.60 -7.10 0.45
C ALA A 287 -14.98 -7.56 -0.88
N LEU A 288 -14.71 -8.86 -1.02
CA LEU A 288 -14.14 -9.43 -2.24
C LEU A 288 -15.08 -9.30 -3.44
N THR A 289 -16.40 -9.39 -3.22
CA THR A 289 -17.41 -9.16 -4.28
C THR A 289 -17.33 -7.72 -4.82
N ARG A 290 -17.16 -6.73 -3.94
CA ARG A 290 -17.01 -5.33 -4.36
C ARG A 290 -15.68 -5.09 -5.10
N LEU A 291 -14.60 -5.74 -4.66
CA LEU A 291 -13.32 -5.68 -5.36
C LEU A 291 -13.40 -6.32 -6.75
N ALA A 292 -14.05 -7.48 -6.88
CA ALA A 292 -14.28 -8.13 -8.18
C ALA A 292 -15.10 -7.23 -9.13
N ALA A 293 -16.11 -6.53 -8.61
CA ALA A 293 -16.87 -5.59 -9.42
C ALA A 293 -15.99 -4.42 -9.93
N ALA A 294 -15.05 -3.96 -9.11
CA ALA A 294 -14.12 -2.89 -9.48
C ALA A 294 -13.06 -3.35 -10.51
N THR A 295 -12.62 -4.61 -10.45
CA THR A 295 -11.68 -5.17 -11.44
C THR A 295 -12.36 -5.46 -12.78
N ALA A 296 -13.66 -5.74 -12.77
CA ALA A 296 -14.44 -6.03 -13.98
C ALA A 296 -14.83 -4.79 -14.81
N GLN A 297 -14.59 -3.57 -14.31
CA GLN A 297 -14.94 -2.33 -15.02
C GLN A 297 -13.76 -1.79 -15.85
N PRO A 298 -13.77 -1.94 -17.20
CA PRO A 298 -12.87 -1.22 -18.07
C PRO A 298 -13.37 0.23 -18.21
N HIS A 299 -13.19 1.03 -17.16
CA HIS A 299 -13.32 2.49 -17.30
C HIS A 299 -12.13 3.11 -18.05
#